data_AF-A0A9E5TJS7-F1
#
_entry.id   AF-A0A9E5TJS7-F1
#
_cell.length_a   1.000
_cell.length_b   1.000
_cell.length_c   1.000
_cell.angle_alpha   90.00
_cell.angle_beta   90.00
_cell.angle_gamma   90.00
#
_symmetry.space_group_name_H-M   'P 1'
#
loop_
_entity.id
_entity.type
_entity.pdbx_description
1 polymer ?
#
loop_
_entity_poly.entity_id
_entity_poly.type
_entity_poly.pdbx_seq_one_letter_code
_entity_poly.pdbx_strand_id
1 'polypeptide(L)'
;MRRNVWDDQGFYLLFPNLYVVLVGPPGRCAKSTAIRMGRQLLYTVPGVNIGPDSTTREELIKILSESQSEGQCSVTLHSTELSSLLEPSGIPMIQFLTDIYDCEYSNPKGWQYSTKGAGRYEIHNPYLTLLAGTTPSYIAEGLPQKIIGHGFTARTMFIYEEKERFLNPRPKPPKKELVDALRDDLVQISQIKGKFSWDKDADEHYQTYYRSIGESEPPDHRVEGFHWRKHRTHIIKLAMLTSLSERDDKIITLPDVKAAEDILEMIEPKMARTFQSVGKYEHALDQERLLGQIIEAGNGGISVGELFRRNHFMGSLTALNEMLVGLEVMGVVRKEGAGLREAIVFAVEGGRLGR
;
A
#
# COMPACT_ATOMS: atom_id res chain seq x y z
N MET A 1 -5.41 12.60 -16.90
CA MET A 1 -5.48 11.45 -17.82
C MET A 1 -6.88 10.83 -17.84
N ARG A 2 -7.35 10.17 -16.76
CA ARG A 2 -8.59 9.38 -16.80
C ARG A 2 -8.44 8.24 -17.83
N ARG A 3 -9.50 7.80 -18.50
CA ARG A 3 -9.45 6.76 -19.56
C ARG A 3 -9.09 7.29 -20.93
N ASN A 4 -8.60 8.52 -21.01
CA ASN A 4 -8.31 9.19 -22.28
C ASN A 4 -7.14 8.56 -23.03
N VAL A 5 -6.23 7.90 -22.31
CA VAL A 5 -5.09 7.19 -22.88
C VAL A 5 -5.08 5.75 -22.39
N TRP A 6 -4.69 4.85 -23.28
CA TRP A 6 -4.68 3.42 -22.99
C TRP A 6 -3.66 2.69 -23.85
N ASP A 7 -3.23 1.54 -23.35
CA ASP A 7 -2.51 0.54 -24.11
C ASP A 7 -3.46 -0.63 -24.43
N ASP A 8 -3.33 -1.20 -25.63
CA ASP A 8 -4.24 -2.22 -26.15
C ASP A 8 -3.55 -3.57 -26.17
N GLN A 9 -3.95 -4.45 -25.25
CA GLN A 9 -3.41 -5.80 -25.09
C GLN A 9 -4.19 -6.83 -25.93
N GLY A 10 -5.01 -6.38 -26.88
CA GLY A 10 -5.81 -7.19 -27.79
C GLY A 10 -7.12 -7.70 -27.15
N PHE A 11 -7.02 -8.41 -26.01
CA PHE A 11 -8.19 -8.91 -25.29
C PHE A 11 -8.76 -7.93 -24.27
N TYR A 12 -7.92 -7.01 -23.79
CA TYR A 12 -8.28 -6.01 -22.81
C TYR A 12 -7.48 -4.73 -23.03
N LEU A 13 -7.95 -3.63 -22.45
CA LEU A 13 -7.27 -2.34 -22.46
C LEU A 13 -6.62 -2.09 -21.10
N LEU A 14 -5.41 -1.55 -21.09
CA LEU A 14 -4.73 -1.09 -19.90
C LEU A 14 -4.74 0.43 -19.84
N PHE A 15 -5.10 0.96 -18.68
CA PHE A 15 -5.10 2.40 -18.40
C PHE A 15 -4.04 2.72 -17.34
N PRO A 16 -3.42 3.91 -17.37
CA PRO A 16 -2.32 4.27 -16.45
C PRO A 16 -2.81 4.65 -15.04
N ASN A 17 -3.88 4.04 -14.53
CA ASN A 17 -4.31 4.25 -13.15
C ASN A 17 -3.46 3.43 -12.18
N LEU A 18 -2.99 4.07 -11.12
CA LEU A 18 -2.19 3.43 -10.06
C LEU A 18 -2.84 3.57 -8.70
N TYR A 19 -2.63 2.56 -7.86
CA TYR A 19 -2.76 2.65 -6.41
C TYR A 19 -1.36 2.66 -5.82
N VAL A 20 -0.99 3.76 -5.17
CA VAL A 20 0.31 3.97 -4.53
C VAL A 20 0.08 4.23 -3.04
N VAL A 21 0.79 3.48 -2.21
CA VAL A 21 0.74 3.64 -0.75
C VAL A 21 2.16 3.89 -0.25
N LEU A 22 2.41 5.07 0.29
CA LEU A 22 3.67 5.43 0.92
C LEU A 22 3.70 4.85 2.34
N VAL A 23 4.62 3.95 2.60
CA VAL A 23 4.79 3.26 3.88
C VAL A 23 6.08 3.74 4.55
N GLY A 24 5.98 4.12 5.82
CA GLY A 24 7.16 4.43 6.61
C GLY A 24 6.82 4.82 8.03
N PRO A 25 7.79 4.89 8.94
CA PRO A 25 7.56 5.30 10.32
C PRO A 25 6.89 6.70 10.39
N PRO A 26 6.03 6.95 11.39
CA PRO A 26 5.46 8.28 11.60
C PRO A 26 6.58 9.30 11.88
N GLY A 27 6.44 10.52 11.36
CA GLY A 27 7.36 11.63 11.60
C GLY A 27 8.74 11.55 10.91
N ARG A 28 9.13 10.43 10.28
CA ARG A 28 10.45 10.30 9.63
C ARG A 28 10.45 10.70 8.16
N CYS A 29 9.58 10.09 7.35
CA CYS A 29 9.68 10.23 5.88
C CYS A 29 8.81 11.36 5.30
N ALA A 30 8.24 12.24 6.15
CA ALA A 30 7.39 13.38 5.75
C ALA A 30 6.29 13.06 4.71
N LYS A 31 5.77 11.82 4.72
CA LYS A 31 4.84 11.27 3.70
C LYS A 31 3.61 12.16 3.48
N SER A 32 2.96 12.57 4.57
CA SER A 32 1.75 13.40 4.53
C SER A 32 2.03 14.76 3.89
N THR A 33 3.23 15.33 4.09
CA THR A 33 3.65 16.58 3.45
C THR A 33 3.79 16.38 1.94
N ALA A 34 4.47 15.31 1.50
CA ALA A 34 4.64 15.01 0.07
C ALA A 34 3.29 14.80 -0.64
N ILE A 35 2.37 14.02 -0.03
CA ILE A 35 1.02 13.79 -0.57
C ILE A 35 0.25 15.12 -0.69
N ARG A 36 0.30 15.97 0.34
CA ARG A 36 -0.38 17.27 0.32
C ARG A 36 0.17 18.20 -0.77
N MET A 37 1.48 18.20 -1.00
CA MET A 37 2.10 19.01 -2.07
C MET A 37 1.60 18.57 -3.46
N GLY A 38 1.60 17.26 -3.74
CA GLY A 38 1.06 16.74 -5.00
C GLY A 38 -0.43 17.04 -5.18
N ARG A 39 -1.22 16.87 -4.12
CA ARG A 39 -2.66 17.18 -4.13
C ARG A 39 -2.93 18.67 -4.39
N GLN A 40 -2.14 19.56 -3.81
CA GLN A 40 -2.27 21.02 -4.04
C GLN A 40 -2.06 21.38 -5.50
N LEU A 41 -1.11 20.76 -6.20
CA LEU A 41 -0.92 20.96 -7.63
C LEU A 41 -2.14 20.45 -8.42
N LEU A 42 -2.61 19.24 -8.12
CA LEU A 42 -3.76 18.64 -8.83
C LEU A 42 -5.05 19.45 -8.65
N TYR A 43 -5.25 20.14 -7.53
CA TYR A 43 -6.40 21.03 -7.34
C TYR A 43 -6.46 22.19 -8.34
N THR A 44 -5.32 22.56 -8.91
CA THR A 44 -5.25 23.63 -9.91
C THR A 44 -5.51 23.15 -11.33
N VAL A 45 -5.65 21.83 -11.54
CA VAL A 45 -5.87 21.22 -12.86
C VAL A 45 -7.37 21.03 -13.11
N PRO A 46 -7.96 21.67 -14.15
CA PRO A 46 -9.39 21.55 -14.44
C PRO A 46 -9.81 20.11 -14.78
N GLY A 47 -11.02 19.74 -14.36
CA GLY A 47 -11.63 18.45 -14.71
C GLY A 47 -11.09 17.23 -13.96
N VAL A 48 -10.25 17.43 -12.95
CA VAL A 48 -9.82 16.38 -12.03
C VAL A 48 -10.81 16.28 -10.87
N ASN A 49 -11.52 15.15 -10.78
CA ASN A 49 -12.41 14.88 -9.66
C ASN A 49 -11.60 14.32 -8.48
N ILE A 50 -11.50 15.10 -7.41
CA ILE A 50 -10.82 14.68 -6.17
C ILE A 50 -11.86 14.12 -5.21
N GLY A 51 -11.65 12.89 -4.74
CA GLY A 51 -12.51 12.26 -3.76
C GLY A 51 -12.19 12.66 -2.31
N PRO A 52 -12.96 12.13 -1.35
CA PRO A 52 -12.83 12.47 0.07
C PRO A 52 -11.63 11.79 0.74
N ASP A 53 -11.18 12.37 1.84
CA ASP A 53 -10.04 11.87 2.64
C ASP A 53 -10.43 10.65 3.51
N SER A 54 -11.71 10.55 3.85
CA SER A 54 -12.33 9.51 4.66
C SER A 54 -13.76 9.30 4.18
N THR A 55 -14.14 8.07 3.88
CA THR A 55 -15.49 7.77 3.36
C THR A 55 -15.84 6.30 3.53
N THR A 56 -17.14 5.98 3.50
CA THR A 56 -17.62 4.60 3.41
C THR A 56 -17.58 4.11 1.97
N ARG A 57 -17.66 2.80 1.78
CA ARG A 57 -17.74 2.19 0.45
C ARG A 57 -18.95 2.69 -0.32
N GLU A 58 -20.11 2.76 0.33
CA GLU A 58 -21.37 3.18 -0.28
C GLU A 58 -21.29 4.63 -0.78
N GLU A 59 -20.71 5.53 0.00
CA GLU A 59 -20.54 6.92 -0.41
C GLU A 59 -19.48 7.06 -1.51
N LEU A 60 -18.40 6.28 -1.47
CA LEU A 60 -17.41 6.26 -2.56
C LEU A 60 -18.02 5.75 -3.88
N ILE A 61 -18.85 4.71 -3.83
CA ILE A 61 -19.61 4.21 -4.98
C ILE A 61 -20.47 5.32 -5.58
N LYS A 62 -21.20 6.04 -4.72
CA LYS A 62 -22.03 7.16 -5.14
C LYS A 62 -21.21 8.26 -5.80
N ILE A 63 -20.14 8.74 -5.15
CA ILE A 63 -19.24 9.78 -5.67
C ILE A 63 -18.67 9.37 -7.03
N LEU A 64 -18.22 8.12 -7.17
CA LEU A 64 -17.68 7.63 -8.44
C LEU A 64 -18.77 7.56 -9.52
N SER A 65 -19.99 7.12 -9.19
CA SER A 65 -21.10 7.13 -10.15
C SER A 65 -21.51 8.54 -10.59
N GLU A 66 -21.52 9.50 -9.67
CA GLU A 66 -21.87 10.90 -9.94
C GLU A 66 -20.75 11.66 -10.67
N SER A 67 -19.52 11.14 -10.66
CA SER A 67 -18.36 11.71 -11.37
C SER A 67 -18.41 11.57 -12.89
N GLN A 68 -19.53 11.09 -13.44
CA GLN A 68 -19.69 10.77 -14.85
C GLN A 68 -19.45 12.00 -15.74
N SER A 69 -18.47 11.90 -16.63
CA SER A 69 -18.12 12.92 -17.60
C SER A 69 -17.54 12.26 -18.85
N GLU A 70 -17.93 12.72 -20.04
CA GLU A 70 -17.47 12.15 -21.33
C GLU A 70 -17.59 10.61 -21.42
N GLY A 71 -18.63 10.01 -20.81
CA GLY A 71 -18.86 8.56 -20.86
C GLY A 71 -17.99 7.70 -19.93
N GLN A 72 -17.28 8.32 -18.98
CA GLN A 72 -16.46 7.65 -17.97
C GLN A 72 -16.73 8.19 -16.56
N CYS A 73 -16.53 7.34 -15.56
CA CYS A 73 -16.58 7.70 -14.16
C CYS A 73 -15.15 7.71 -13.60
N SER A 74 -14.62 8.88 -13.27
CA SER A 74 -13.23 9.03 -12.84
C SER A 74 -13.08 9.79 -11.53
N VAL A 75 -12.33 9.24 -10.59
CA VAL A 75 -12.02 9.85 -9.28
C VAL A 75 -10.55 9.62 -8.93
N THR A 76 -9.94 10.62 -8.27
CA THR A 76 -8.60 10.52 -7.68
C THR A 76 -8.72 10.62 -6.16
N LEU A 77 -8.29 9.58 -5.45
CA LEU A 77 -8.28 9.53 -4.00
C LEU A 77 -6.91 9.93 -3.46
N HIS A 78 -6.92 10.80 -2.46
CA HIS A 78 -5.75 11.15 -1.68
C HIS A 78 -6.07 10.96 -0.21
N SER A 79 -5.30 10.12 0.48
CA SER A 79 -5.38 10.06 1.95
C SER A 79 -4.00 10.16 2.57
N THR A 80 -3.82 11.00 3.57
CA THR A 80 -2.57 10.99 4.35
C THR A 80 -2.46 9.76 5.25
N GLU A 81 -3.58 9.07 5.49
CA GLU A 81 -3.69 7.88 6.34
C GLU A 81 -4.62 6.84 5.69
N LEU A 82 -4.07 5.72 5.23
CA LEU A 82 -4.84 4.68 4.55
C LEU A 82 -5.99 4.14 5.42
N SER A 83 -5.81 4.15 6.75
CA SER A 83 -6.82 3.75 7.73
C SER A 83 -8.14 4.51 7.58
N SER A 84 -8.08 5.83 7.38
CA SER A 84 -9.30 6.66 7.24
C SER A 84 -10.15 6.26 6.03
N LEU A 85 -9.52 5.69 5.00
CA LEU A 85 -10.22 5.22 3.81
C LEU A 85 -10.76 3.80 3.98
N LEU A 86 -10.03 2.93 4.69
CA LEU A 86 -10.37 1.50 4.77
C LEU A 86 -11.27 1.17 5.96
N GLU A 87 -11.01 1.72 7.15
CA GLU A 87 -11.73 1.37 8.39
C GLU A 87 -13.25 1.59 8.32
N PRO A 88 -13.80 2.65 7.69
CA PRO A 88 -15.24 2.88 7.68
C PRO A 88 -16.06 1.76 7.04
N SER A 89 -15.45 0.91 6.20
CA SER A 89 -16.16 -0.19 5.53
C SER A 89 -15.37 -1.50 5.47
N GLY A 90 -14.13 -1.54 5.94
CA GLY A 90 -13.29 -2.73 6.06
C GLY A 90 -13.10 -3.50 4.74
N ILE A 91 -13.26 -4.83 4.81
CA ILE A 91 -13.10 -5.75 3.67
C ILE A 91 -13.97 -5.33 2.45
N PRO A 92 -15.26 -4.96 2.60
CA PRO A 92 -16.05 -4.43 1.49
C PRO A 92 -15.41 -3.28 0.71
N MET A 93 -14.74 -2.32 1.37
CA MET A 93 -14.03 -1.23 0.68
C MET A 93 -12.91 -1.80 -0.20
N ILE A 94 -12.14 -2.74 0.35
CA ILE A 94 -10.99 -3.34 -0.33
C ILE A 94 -11.42 -4.16 -1.54
N GLN A 95 -12.51 -4.91 -1.43
CA GLN A 95 -13.11 -5.61 -2.56
C GLN A 95 -13.52 -4.63 -3.65
N PHE A 96 -14.21 -3.55 -3.28
CA PHE A 96 -14.59 -2.50 -4.23
C PHE A 96 -13.38 -1.86 -4.93
N LEU A 97 -12.34 -1.48 -4.18
CA LEU A 97 -11.11 -0.92 -4.76
C LEU A 97 -10.44 -1.91 -5.71
N THR A 98 -10.47 -3.20 -5.39
CA THR A 98 -9.90 -4.28 -6.21
C THR A 98 -10.67 -4.46 -7.52
N ASP A 99 -12.00 -4.48 -7.46
CA ASP A 99 -12.88 -4.65 -8.64
C ASP A 99 -12.74 -3.47 -9.61
N ILE A 100 -12.64 -2.25 -9.08
CA ILE A 100 -12.58 -1.02 -9.87
C ILE A 100 -11.20 -0.78 -10.51
N TYR A 101 -10.12 -1.32 -9.92
CA TYR A 101 -8.75 -1.07 -10.36
C TYR A 101 -8.47 -1.49 -11.81
N ASP A 102 -9.04 -2.62 -12.24
CA ASP A 102 -8.78 -3.17 -13.58
C ASP A 102 -9.52 -2.38 -14.67
N CYS A 103 -10.30 -1.35 -14.31
CA CYS A 103 -10.96 -0.44 -15.25
C CYS A 103 -11.82 -1.19 -16.29
N GLU A 104 -12.55 -2.21 -15.85
CA GLU A 104 -13.38 -3.07 -16.70
C GLU A 104 -14.24 -2.25 -17.68
N TYR A 105 -14.19 -2.61 -18.96
CA TYR A 105 -14.80 -1.88 -20.07
C TYR A 105 -15.67 -2.77 -20.95
N SER A 106 -15.49 -4.08 -20.86
CA SER A 106 -16.25 -5.05 -21.64
C SER A 106 -17.66 -5.26 -21.08
N ASN A 107 -17.95 -4.76 -19.87
CA ASN A 107 -19.27 -4.82 -19.28
C ASN A 107 -20.16 -3.65 -19.76
N PRO A 108 -21.11 -3.89 -20.68
CA PRO A 108 -21.93 -2.83 -21.26
C PRO A 108 -22.90 -2.18 -20.27
N LYS A 109 -23.11 -2.81 -19.10
CA LYS A 109 -23.97 -2.27 -18.06
C LYS A 109 -23.22 -1.58 -16.92
N GLY A 110 -21.90 -1.43 -17.06
CA GLY A 110 -21.03 -0.87 -16.03
C GLY A 110 -20.98 -1.74 -14.76
N TRP A 111 -20.15 -1.33 -13.80
CA TRP A 111 -20.15 -1.94 -12.47
C TRP A 111 -21.44 -1.53 -11.74
N GLN A 112 -22.15 -2.50 -11.16
CA GLN A 112 -23.47 -2.27 -10.59
C GLN A 112 -23.52 -2.54 -9.09
N TYR A 113 -24.21 -1.67 -8.38
CA TYR A 113 -24.50 -1.84 -6.97
C TYR A 113 -25.93 -1.42 -6.67
N SER A 114 -26.66 -2.28 -5.96
CA SER A 114 -28.04 -2.02 -5.59
C SER A 114 -28.25 -2.39 -4.14
N THR A 115 -28.94 -1.52 -3.40
CA THR A 115 -29.37 -1.81 -2.03
C THR A 115 -30.87 -1.63 -1.92
N LYS A 116 -31.50 -2.27 -0.93
CA LYS A 116 -32.95 -2.17 -0.72
C LYS A 116 -33.44 -0.74 -0.45
N GLY A 117 -32.58 0.16 0.06
CA GLY A 117 -32.98 1.50 0.51
C GLY A 117 -32.31 2.69 -0.20
N ALA A 118 -31.11 2.52 -0.79
CA ALA A 118 -30.34 3.64 -1.36
C ALA A 118 -30.35 3.70 -2.89
N GLY A 119 -31.24 2.92 -3.55
CA GLY A 119 -31.35 2.88 -5.00
C GLY A 119 -30.29 1.98 -5.68
N ARG A 120 -30.13 2.18 -6.98
CA ARG A 120 -29.21 1.46 -7.86
C ARG A 120 -28.18 2.43 -8.43
N TYR A 121 -26.92 2.12 -8.22
CA TYR A 121 -25.78 2.86 -8.74
C TYR A 121 -25.15 2.07 -9.89
N GLU A 122 -24.80 2.78 -10.95
CA GLU A 122 -24.11 2.23 -12.12
C GLU A 122 -22.85 3.06 -12.37
N ILE A 123 -21.72 2.39 -12.51
CA ILE A 123 -20.41 3.01 -12.75
C ILE A 123 -19.94 2.52 -14.12
N HIS A 124 -20.11 3.37 -15.12
CA HIS A 124 -19.70 3.10 -16.50
C HIS A 124 -18.25 3.52 -16.71
N ASN A 125 -17.45 2.64 -17.32
CA ASN A 125 -16.04 2.89 -17.61
C ASN A 125 -15.28 3.50 -16.40
N PRO A 126 -15.16 2.74 -15.28
CA PRO A 126 -14.56 3.26 -14.07
C PRO A 126 -13.07 3.59 -14.25
N TYR A 127 -12.61 4.62 -13.56
CA TYR A 127 -11.20 4.99 -13.44
C TYR A 127 -10.94 5.55 -12.05
N LEU A 128 -10.25 4.77 -11.22
CA LEU A 128 -9.89 5.16 -9.86
C LEU A 128 -8.38 5.14 -9.71
N THR A 129 -7.84 6.22 -9.15
CA THR A 129 -6.44 6.31 -8.71
C THR A 129 -6.41 6.58 -7.21
N LEU A 130 -5.37 6.08 -6.55
CA LEU A 130 -5.21 6.20 -5.11
C LEU A 130 -3.77 6.57 -4.79
N LEU A 131 -3.58 7.66 -4.04
CA LEU A 131 -2.34 7.96 -3.37
C LEU A 131 -2.61 8.04 -1.87
N ALA A 132 -2.06 7.10 -1.10
CA ALA A 132 -2.24 7.05 0.35
C ALA A 132 -0.92 7.04 1.11
N GLY A 133 -0.94 7.49 2.37
CA GLY A 133 0.14 7.30 3.33
C GLY A 133 -0.25 6.30 4.42
N THR A 134 0.70 5.52 4.93
CA THR A 134 0.43 4.58 6.05
C THR A 134 1.68 4.29 6.87
N THR A 135 1.51 3.66 8.03
CA THR A 135 2.61 3.18 8.87
C THR A 135 2.73 1.66 8.80
N PRO A 136 3.93 1.10 9.04
CA PRO A 136 4.10 -0.34 9.13
C PRO A 136 3.23 -0.97 10.24
N SER A 137 3.01 -0.26 11.35
CA SER A 137 2.16 -0.73 12.46
C SER A 137 0.71 -0.89 12.02
N TYR A 138 0.15 0.09 11.31
CA TYR A 138 -1.21 -0.01 10.81
C TYR A 138 -1.38 -1.14 9.80
N ILE A 139 -0.38 -1.38 8.95
CA ILE A 139 -0.43 -2.52 8.02
C ILE A 139 -0.47 -3.85 8.80
N ALA A 140 0.29 -3.98 9.89
CA ALA A 140 0.34 -5.18 10.71
C ALA A 140 -0.97 -5.47 11.45
N GLU A 141 -1.59 -4.43 12.01
CA GLU A 141 -2.75 -4.54 12.92
C GLU A 141 -4.09 -4.30 12.19
N GLY A 142 -4.11 -3.35 11.27
CA GLY A 142 -5.31 -2.81 10.64
C GLY A 142 -5.69 -3.45 9.30
N LEU A 143 -4.78 -4.16 8.63
CA LEU A 143 -5.12 -4.95 7.45
C LEU A 143 -5.35 -6.43 7.84
N PRO A 144 -6.62 -6.91 7.85
CA PRO A 144 -6.92 -8.33 7.93
C PRO A 144 -6.01 -9.19 7.03
N GLN A 145 -5.41 -10.27 7.57
CA GLN A 145 -4.55 -11.19 6.80
C GLN A 145 -5.21 -11.68 5.50
N LYS A 146 -6.55 -11.84 5.51
CA LYS A 146 -7.36 -12.23 4.35
C LYS A 146 -7.16 -11.31 3.14
N ILE A 147 -6.79 -10.05 3.35
CA ILE A 147 -6.59 -9.05 2.29
C ILE A 147 -5.35 -9.31 1.45
N ILE A 148 -4.29 -9.89 2.03
CA ILE A 148 -3.06 -10.24 1.29
C ILE A 148 -3.40 -11.21 0.14
N GLY A 149 -4.42 -12.05 0.32
CA GLY A 149 -4.94 -12.97 -0.71
C GLY A 149 -6.10 -12.43 -1.56
N HIS A 150 -6.69 -11.28 -1.26
CA HIS A 150 -7.83 -10.73 -2.00
C HIS A 150 -7.44 -9.84 -3.19
N GLY A 151 -6.15 -9.77 -3.54
CA GLY A 151 -5.69 -9.13 -4.78
C GLY A 151 -5.57 -7.61 -4.73
N PHE A 152 -5.91 -6.96 -3.61
CA PHE A 152 -5.63 -5.53 -3.38
C PHE A 152 -4.14 -5.26 -3.30
N THR A 153 -3.41 -6.08 -2.55
CA THR A 153 -1.94 -5.99 -2.40
C THR A 153 -1.22 -6.16 -3.73
N ALA A 154 -1.71 -7.07 -4.57
CA ALA A 154 -1.19 -7.30 -5.92
C ALA A 154 -1.33 -6.07 -6.85
N ARG A 155 -2.37 -5.26 -6.64
CA ARG A 155 -2.71 -4.08 -7.45
C ARG A 155 -2.12 -2.77 -6.91
N THR A 156 -1.53 -2.80 -5.71
CA THR A 156 -1.09 -1.61 -4.99
C THR A 156 0.43 -1.60 -4.85
N MET A 157 1.05 -0.49 -5.24
CA MET A 157 2.48 -0.25 -5.06
C MET A 157 2.74 0.29 -3.66
N PHE A 158 3.21 -0.57 -2.74
CA PHE A 158 3.60 -0.15 -1.39
C PHE A 158 5.06 0.30 -1.39
N ILE A 159 5.26 1.61 -1.40
CA ILE A 159 6.59 2.23 -1.40
C ILE A 159 7.07 2.36 0.04
N TYR A 160 7.95 1.46 0.46
CA TYR A 160 8.44 1.38 1.83
C TYR A 160 9.79 2.08 2.00
N GLU A 161 9.86 3.05 2.92
CA GLU A 161 11.12 3.68 3.35
C GLU A 161 11.14 3.96 4.87
N GLU A 162 12.29 3.70 5.50
CA GLU A 162 12.52 3.93 6.94
C GLU A 162 13.21 5.25 7.25
N LYS A 163 13.91 5.81 6.25
CA LYS A 163 14.78 6.97 6.38
C LYS A 163 14.32 8.05 5.42
N GLU A 164 14.47 9.29 5.87
CA GLU A 164 14.31 10.44 4.99
C GLU A 164 15.45 10.52 3.96
N ARG A 165 15.16 11.11 2.80
CA ARG A 165 16.18 11.33 1.75
C ARG A 165 17.25 12.32 2.20
N PHE A 166 16.84 13.39 2.88
CA PHE A 166 17.73 14.40 3.45
C PHE A 166 16.99 15.21 4.52
N LEU A 167 17.75 15.74 5.49
CA LEU A 167 17.26 16.64 6.51
C LEU A 167 17.24 18.08 6.00
N ASN A 168 16.07 18.71 5.96
CA ASN A 168 15.94 20.13 5.66
C ASN A 168 15.15 20.85 6.77
N PRO A 169 15.81 21.58 7.67
CA PRO A 169 15.13 22.24 8.79
C PRO A 169 14.25 23.42 8.36
N ARG A 170 14.46 23.96 7.15
CA ARG A 170 13.73 25.12 6.62
C ARG A 170 13.41 24.92 5.15
N PRO A 171 12.39 24.11 4.81
CA PRO A 171 11.94 23.98 3.44
C PRO A 171 11.52 25.36 2.91
N LYS A 172 12.12 25.76 1.78
CA LYS A 172 11.71 26.98 1.08
C LYS A 172 10.50 26.65 0.21
N PRO A 173 9.53 27.56 0.08
CA PRO A 173 8.46 27.38 -0.89
C PRO A 173 9.06 27.23 -2.29
N PRO A 174 8.46 26.41 -3.17
CA PRO A 174 8.88 26.32 -4.56
C PRO A 174 8.74 27.68 -5.25
N LYS A 175 9.59 27.95 -6.24
CA LYS A 175 9.48 29.15 -7.08
C LYS A 175 8.13 29.14 -7.78
N LYS A 176 7.45 30.29 -7.81
CA LYS A 176 6.10 30.41 -8.41
C LYS A 176 6.12 30.00 -9.89
N GLU A 177 7.17 30.39 -10.61
CA GLU A 177 7.35 30.09 -12.03
C GLU A 177 7.42 28.58 -12.29
N LEU A 178 8.06 27.83 -11.38
CA LEU A 178 8.13 26.37 -11.47
C LEU A 178 6.76 25.72 -11.19
N VAL A 179 6.02 26.25 -10.20
CA VAL A 179 4.67 25.75 -9.89
C VAL A 179 3.72 25.99 -11.05
N ASP A 180 3.76 27.18 -11.65
CA ASP A 180 2.94 27.52 -12.81
C ASP A 180 3.29 26.64 -14.02
N ALA A 181 4.58 26.43 -14.29
CA ALA A 181 5.03 25.53 -15.36
C ALA A 181 4.55 24.08 -15.15
N LEU A 182 4.68 23.55 -13.93
CA LEU A 182 4.19 22.20 -13.59
C LEU A 182 2.67 22.08 -13.72
N ARG A 183 1.92 23.12 -13.34
CA ARG A 183 0.46 23.14 -13.54
C ARG A 183 0.13 23.08 -15.03
N ASP A 184 0.75 23.94 -15.83
CA ASP A 184 0.42 24.06 -17.26
C ASP A 184 0.73 22.75 -18.01
N ASP A 185 1.84 22.10 -17.65
CA ASP A 185 2.21 20.77 -18.12
C ASP A 185 1.16 19.71 -17.71
N LEU A 186 0.75 19.66 -16.44
CA LEU A 186 -0.32 18.76 -15.99
C LEU A 186 -1.66 19.00 -16.71
N VAL A 187 -1.97 20.25 -17.06
CA VAL A 187 -3.15 20.59 -17.86
C VAL A 187 -3.01 20.03 -19.27
N GLN A 188 -1.85 20.17 -19.92
CA GLN A 188 -1.60 19.55 -21.23
C GLN A 188 -1.73 18.02 -21.16
N ILE A 189 -1.08 17.37 -20.20
CA ILE A 189 -1.17 15.92 -19.98
C ILE A 189 -2.63 15.47 -19.76
N SER A 190 -3.46 16.29 -19.12
CA SER A 190 -4.87 15.98 -18.88
C SER A 190 -5.72 15.93 -20.15
N GLN A 191 -5.28 16.59 -21.23
CA GLN A 191 -5.98 16.72 -22.51
C GLN A 191 -5.55 15.67 -23.53
N ILE A 192 -4.40 15.01 -23.34
CA ILE A 192 -3.93 13.95 -24.22
C ILE A 192 -4.97 12.82 -24.28
N LYS A 193 -5.32 12.44 -25.52
CA LYS A 193 -6.29 11.40 -25.84
C LYS A 193 -5.72 10.48 -26.91
N GLY A 194 -5.89 9.16 -26.76
CA GLY A 194 -5.57 8.18 -27.78
C GLY A 194 -4.86 6.93 -27.26
N LYS A 195 -4.78 5.94 -28.14
CA LYS A 195 -4.07 4.68 -27.93
C LYS A 195 -2.55 4.91 -27.95
N PHE A 196 -1.84 4.27 -27.03
CA PHE A 196 -0.39 4.15 -27.05
C PHE A 196 0.08 3.16 -28.12
N SER A 197 1.22 3.46 -28.70
CA SER A 197 1.97 2.53 -29.55
C SER A 197 3.34 2.27 -28.94
N TRP A 198 3.96 1.16 -29.33
CA TRP A 198 5.29 0.78 -28.89
C TRP A 198 6.28 0.98 -30.00
N ASP A 199 7.45 1.52 -29.67
CA ASP A 199 8.61 1.38 -30.53
C ASP A 199 9.06 -0.08 -30.57
N LYS A 200 9.72 -0.47 -31.67
CA LYS A 200 10.13 -1.86 -31.90
C LYS A 200 11.06 -2.36 -30.80
N ASP A 201 12.06 -1.58 -30.42
CA ASP A 201 13.04 -1.98 -29.42
C ASP A 201 12.40 -2.09 -28.03
N ALA A 202 11.41 -1.24 -27.74
CA ALA A 202 10.64 -1.26 -26.51
C ALA A 202 9.79 -2.53 -26.38
N ASP A 203 9.10 -2.92 -27.46
CA ASP A 203 8.27 -4.12 -27.50
C ASP A 203 9.12 -5.40 -27.38
N GLU A 204 10.23 -5.49 -28.11
CA GLU A 204 11.16 -6.63 -28.03
C GLU A 204 11.74 -6.80 -26.62
N HIS A 205 12.12 -5.69 -25.98
CA HIS A 205 12.61 -5.69 -24.60
C HIS A 205 11.51 -6.10 -23.62
N TYR A 206 10.30 -5.53 -23.73
CA TYR A 206 9.16 -5.90 -22.87
C TYR A 206 8.79 -7.39 -23.00
N GLN A 207 8.78 -7.95 -24.21
CA GLN A 207 8.53 -9.39 -24.39
C GLN A 207 9.57 -10.26 -23.68
N THR A 208 10.83 -9.83 -23.70
CA THR A 208 11.92 -10.51 -22.98
C THR A 208 11.73 -10.40 -21.47
N TYR A 209 11.47 -9.19 -20.97
CA TYR A 209 11.19 -8.94 -19.56
C TYR A 209 9.98 -9.74 -19.06
N TYR A 210 8.88 -9.75 -19.81
CA TYR A 210 7.68 -10.51 -19.49
C TYR A 210 7.97 -12.01 -19.34
N ARG A 211 8.79 -12.59 -20.22
CA ARG A 211 9.13 -14.02 -20.19
C ARG A 211 10.08 -14.38 -19.04
N SER A 212 10.92 -13.44 -18.62
CA SER A 212 11.84 -13.63 -17.48
C SER A 212 11.11 -13.97 -16.16
N ILE A 213 9.82 -13.62 -16.06
CA ILE A 213 8.98 -13.95 -14.91
C ILE A 213 8.91 -15.45 -14.61
N GLY A 214 9.05 -16.31 -15.64
CA GLY A 214 9.02 -17.77 -15.46
C GLY A 214 10.24 -18.31 -14.72
N GLU A 215 11.32 -17.52 -14.66
CA GLU A 215 12.58 -17.85 -13.98
C GLU A 215 12.78 -17.03 -12.70
N SER A 216 11.91 -16.04 -12.43
CA SER A 216 12.00 -15.21 -11.23
C SER A 216 11.14 -15.76 -10.09
N GLU A 217 11.63 -15.59 -8.86
CA GLU A 217 10.88 -15.93 -7.65
C GLU A 217 10.48 -14.67 -6.88
N PRO A 218 9.29 -14.63 -6.27
CA PRO A 218 8.92 -13.53 -5.41
C PRO A 218 9.84 -13.49 -4.18
N PRO A 219 10.26 -12.30 -3.70
CA PRO A 219 11.14 -12.19 -2.55
C PRO A 219 10.48 -12.65 -1.25
N ASP A 220 9.14 -12.69 -1.21
CA ASP A 220 8.33 -13.15 -0.09
C ASP A 220 6.94 -13.57 -0.58
N HIS A 221 6.35 -14.62 0.01
CA HIS A 221 5.02 -15.10 -0.36
C HIS A 221 3.92 -14.02 -0.21
N ARG A 222 4.09 -13.05 0.70
CA ARG A 222 3.13 -11.96 0.93
C ARG A 222 3.06 -10.95 -0.21
N VAL A 223 4.09 -10.90 -1.05
CA VAL A 223 4.15 -10.01 -2.22
C VAL A 223 4.06 -10.77 -3.54
N GLU A 224 3.80 -12.08 -3.49
CA GLU A 224 3.69 -12.95 -4.67
C GLU A 224 2.70 -12.40 -5.71
N GLY A 225 1.52 -11.96 -5.28
CA GLY A 225 0.53 -11.40 -6.20
C GLY A 225 1.02 -10.12 -6.91
N PHE A 226 1.83 -9.30 -6.23
CA PHE A 226 2.43 -8.12 -6.83
C PHE A 226 3.52 -8.52 -7.83
N HIS A 227 4.38 -9.46 -7.47
CA HIS A 227 5.44 -10.01 -8.32
C HIS A 227 4.91 -10.48 -9.67
N TRP A 228 3.83 -11.27 -9.65
CA TRP A 228 3.21 -11.77 -10.88
C TRP A 228 2.55 -10.66 -11.73
N ARG A 229 2.02 -9.61 -11.09
CA ARG A 229 1.43 -8.46 -11.81
C ARG A 229 2.46 -7.45 -12.30
N LYS A 230 3.64 -7.39 -11.67
CA LYS A 230 4.74 -6.46 -11.98
C LYS A 230 5.04 -6.47 -13.48
N HIS A 231 5.34 -7.65 -14.01
CA HIS A 231 5.76 -7.84 -15.39
C HIS A 231 4.61 -7.77 -16.41
N ARG A 232 3.35 -7.86 -15.98
CA ARG A 232 2.20 -7.92 -16.90
C ARG A 232 1.44 -6.61 -17.00
N THR A 233 1.32 -5.89 -15.89
CA THR A 233 0.41 -4.74 -15.78
C THR A 233 1.13 -3.52 -15.27
N HIS A 234 1.89 -3.63 -14.17
CA HIS A 234 2.50 -2.45 -13.56
C HIS A 234 3.56 -1.82 -14.44
N ILE A 235 4.37 -2.62 -15.12
CA ILE A 235 5.39 -2.11 -16.04
C ILE A 235 4.79 -1.31 -17.20
N ILE A 236 3.74 -1.81 -17.84
CA ILE A 236 3.07 -1.09 -18.95
C ILE A 236 2.48 0.23 -18.44
N LYS A 237 1.79 0.19 -17.29
CA LYS A 237 1.21 1.40 -16.69
C LYS A 237 2.27 2.44 -16.35
N LEU A 238 3.40 2.02 -15.79
CA LEU A 238 4.51 2.92 -15.49
C LEU A 238 5.20 3.42 -16.76
N ALA A 239 5.41 2.59 -17.78
CA ALA A 239 6.00 3.02 -19.04
C ALA A 239 5.13 4.08 -19.74
N MET A 240 3.79 3.92 -19.74
CA MET A 240 2.88 4.97 -20.19
C MET A 240 3.06 6.27 -19.41
N LEU A 241 3.17 6.20 -18.07
CA LEU A 241 3.33 7.38 -17.21
C LEU A 241 4.68 8.07 -17.40
N THR A 242 5.76 7.31 -17.55
CA THR A 242 7.10 7.84 -17.82
C THR A 242 7.12 8.55 -19.17
N SER A 243 6.57 7.92 -20.22
CA SER A 243 6.44 8.53 -21.54
C SER A 243 5.69 9.86 -21.46
N LEU A 244 4.53 9.91 -20.79
CA LEU A 244 3.73 11.14 -20.62
C LEU A 244 4.40 12.22 -19.77
N SER A 245 5.35 11.85 -18.92
CA SER A 245 6.11 12.84 -18.14
C SER A 245 7.21 13.54 -18.94
N GLU A 246 7.52 13.02 -20.14
CA GLU A 246 8.56 13.55 -21.01
C GLU A 246 8.02 14.03 -22.38
N ARG A 247 6.96 13.40 -22.90
CA ARG A 247 6.49 13.54 -24.29
C ARG A 247 4.97 13.33 -24.44
N ASP A 248 4.39 13.95 -25.47
CA ASP A 248 2.96 13.88 -25.82
C ASP A 248 2.65 12.93 -27.01
N ASP A 249 3.67 12.28 -27.57
CA ASP A 249 3.59 11.50 -28.80
C ASP A 249 2.77 10.20 -28.65
N LYS A 250 2.61 9.70 -27.42
CA LYS A 250 1.96 8.41 -27.07
C LYS A 250 2.73 7.20 -27.61
N ILE A 251 4.06 7.30 -27.65
CA ILE A 251 4.95 6.21 -28.03
C ILE A 251 5.73 5.77 -26.80
N ILE A 252 5.60 4.48 -26.43
CA ILE A 252 6.43 3.85 -25.41
C ILE A 252 7.75 3.47 -26.06
N THR A 253 8.84 4.08 -25.58
CA THR A 253 10.20 3.87 -26.05
C THR A 253 10.98 2.99 -25.08
N LEU A 254 12.11 2.44 -25.52
CA LEU A 254 12.96 1.59 -24.67
C LEU A 254 13.38 2.27 -23.35
N PRO A 255 13.77 3.57 -23.32
CA PRO A 255 14.01 4.29 -22.07
C PRO A 255 12.83 4.29 -21.09
N ASP A 256 11.59 4.40 -21.60
CA ASP A 256 10.40 4.44 -20.75
C ASP A 256 10.17 3.10 -20.04
N VAL A 257 10.38 2.00 -20.78
CA VAL A 257 10.28 0.63 -20.26
C VAL A 257 11.36 0.37 -19.21
N LYS A 258 12.62 0.74 -19.50
CA LYS A 258 13.73 0.58 -18.56
C LYS A 258 13.54 1.40 -17.28
N ALA A 259 13.07 2.64 -17.40
CA ALA A 259 12.75 3.46 -16.23
C ALA A 259 11.62 2.84 -15.39
N ALA A 260 10.61 2.25 -16.03
CA ALA A 260 9.57 1.51 -15.33
C ALA A 260 10.10 0.25 -14.63
N GLU A 261 11.00 -0.49 -15.27
CA GLU A 261 11.71 -1.64 -14.68
C GLU A 261 12.51 -1.22 -13.44
N ASP A 262 13.35 -0.20 -13.57
CA ASP A 262 14.18 0.33 -12.48
C ASP A 262 13.33 0.74 -11.25
N ILE A 263 12.19 1.40 -11.50
CA ILE A 263 11.24 1.77 -10.44
C ILE A 263 10.69 0.52 -9.74
N LEU A 264 10.26 -0.48 -10.50
CA LEU A 264 9.64 -1.68 -9.94
C LEU A 264 10.65 -2.57 -9.20
N GLU A 265 11.86 -2.70 -9.71
CA GLU A 265 12.97 -3.41 -9.07
C GLU A 265 13.44 -2.73 -7.78
N MET A 266 13.32 -1.39 -7.70
CA MET A 266 13.58 -0.66 -6.47
C MET A 266 12.50 -0.89 -5.40
N ILE A 267 11.23 -1.01 -5.82
CA ILE A 267 10.08 -1.08 -4.90
C ILE A 267 9.91 -2.49 -4.33
N GLU A 268 9.92 -3.52 -5.17
CA GLU A 268 9.50 -4.89 -4.81
C GLU A 268 10.29 -5.49 -3.62
N PRO A 269 11.63 -5.42 -3.56
CA PRO A 269 12.39 -5.98 -2.43
C PRO A 269 12.05 -5.31 -1.10
N LYS A 270 11.79 -3.99 -1.11
CA LYS A 270 11.43 -3.24 0.10
C LYS A 270 9.97 -3.44 0.47
N MET A 271 9.09 -3.70 -0.50
CA MET A 271 7.68 -3.94 -0.28
C MET A 271 7.42 -5.14 0.65
N ALA A 272 8.26 -6.18 0.61
CA ALA A 272 8.17 -7.30 1.56
C ALA A 272 8.23 -6.84 3.03
N ARG A 273 8.99 -5.77 3.33
CA ARG A 273 9.08 -5.19 4.69
C ARG A 273 7.78 -4.58 5.18
N THR A 274 6.94 -4.07 4.27
CA THR A 274 5.60 -3.56 4.60
C THR A 274 4.76 -4.63 5.31
N PHE A 275 4.88 -5.88 4.88
CA PHE A 275 4.06 -6.98 5.39
C PHE A 275 4.78 -7.87 6.40
N GLN A 276 6.03 -7.55 6.76
CA GLN A 276 6.84 -8.36 7.68
C GLN A 276 6.14 -8.61 9.02
N SER A 277 5.41 -7.62 9.52
CA SER A 277 4.70 -7.70 10.79
C SER A 277 3.27 -8.23 10.68
N VAL A 278 2.74 -8.41 9.47
CA VAL A 278 1.41 -8.99 9.28
C VAL A 278 1.46 -10.48 9.61
N GLY A 279 0.63 -10.89 10.58
CA GLY A 279 0.58 -12.26 11.08
C GLY A 279 1.70 -12.66 12.02
N LYS A 280 2.49 -11.70 12.51
CA LYS A 280 3.22 -11.90 13.75
C LYS A 280 2.21 -12.15 14.87
N TYR A 281 2.61 -12.98 15.83
CA TYR A 281 1.84 -13.26 17.04
C TYR A 281 1.35 -11.94 17.67
N GLU A 282 0.06 -11.84 17.96
CA GLU A 282 -0.62 -10.62 18.44
C GLU A 282 0.09 -10.02 19.67
N HIS A 283 0.76 -10.87 20.44
CA HIS A 283 1.49 -10.48 21.64
C HIS A 283 3.02 -10.47 21.47
N ALA A 284 3.55 -10.37 20.25
CA ALA A 284 5.00 -10.35 20.03
C ALA A 284 5.69 -9.16 20.73
N LEU A 285 5.08 -7.98 20.69
CA LEU A 285 5.59 -6.79 21.41
C LEU A 285 5.48 -6.95 22.93
N ASP A 286 4.39 -7.55 23.41
CA ASP A 286 4.22 -7.86 24.83
C ASP A 286 5.23 -8.90 25.30
N GLN A 287 5.52 -9.93 24.48
CA GLN A 287 6.57 -10.93 24.74
C GLN A 287 7.95 -10.30 24.79
N GLU A 288 8.30 -9.41 23.86
CA GLU A 288 9.59 -8.71 23.87
C GLU A 288 9.74 -7.83 25.12
N ARG A 289 8.65 -7.14 25.51
CA ARG A 289 8.60 -6.33 26.73
C ARG A 289 8.71 -7.17 28.01
N LEU A 290 8.02 -8.31 28.07
CA LEU A 290 8.14 -9.27 29.17
C LEU A 290 9.57 -9.80 29.29
N LEU A 291 10.17 -10.17 28.16
CA LEU A 291 11.56 -10.62 28.10
C LEU A 291 12.51 -9.51 28.60
N GLY A 292 12.31 -8.26 28.19
CA GLY A 292 13.08 -7.11 28.69
C GLY A 292 13.02 -6.97 30.21
N GLN A 293 11.83 -7.07 30.80
CA GLN A 293 11.65 -7.01 32.27
C GLN A 293 12.31 -8.18 33.00
N ILE A 294 12.28 -9.38 32.42
CA ILE A 294 12.93 -10.58 32.98
C ILE A 294 14.45 -10.43 32.92
N ILE A 295 14.99 -9.89 31.82
CA ILE A 295 16.43 -9.60 31.68
C ILE A 295 16.87 -8.52 32.68
N GLU A 296 16.10 -7.45 32.86
CA GLU A 296 16.38 -6.39 33.83
C GLU A 296 16.40 -6.88 35.28
N ALA A 297 15.58 -7.89 35.61
CA ALA A 297 15.58 -8.51 36.94
C ALA A 297 16.87 -9.30 37.24
N GLY A 298 17.66 -9.61 36.21
CA GLY A 298 18.96 -10.29 36.33
C GLY A 298 18.86 -11.65 37.02
N ASN A 299 19.92 -12.04 37.74
CA ASN A 299 20.04 -13.35 38.40
C ASN A 299 19.01 -13.58 39.51
N GLY A 300 18.31 -12.53 39.98
CA GLY A 300 17.26 -12.65 40.98
C GLY A 300 15.93 -13.19 40.41
N GLY A 301 15.77 -13.16 39.08
CA GLY A 301 14.51 -13.50 38.43
C GLY A 301 13.37 -12.55 38.81
N ILE A 302 12.21 -12.75 38.20
CA ILE A 302 11.01 -11.96 38.50
C ILE A 302 9.83 -12.90 38.71
N SER A 303 9.02 -12.66 39.75
CA SER A 303 7.85 -13.49 40.00
C SER A 303 6.77 -13.23 38.95
N VAL A 304 6.01 -14.26 38.60
CA VAL A 304 4.87 -14.13 37.67
C VAL A 304 3.84 -13.11 38.18
N GLY A 305 3.67 -13.02 39.50
CA GLY A 305 2.81 -12.02 40.13
C GLY A 305 3.30 -10.57 39.93
N GLU A 306 4.61 -10.34 40.01
CA GLU A 306 5.21 -9.03 39.76
C GLU A 306 5.17 -8.67 38.27
N LEU A 307 5.43 -9.63 37.38
CA LEU A 307 5.22 -9.46 35.94
C LEU A 307 3.76 -9.09 35.64
N PHE A 308 2.79 -9.78 36.22
CA PHE A 308 1.38 -9.45 36.00
C PHE A 308 1.03 -8.05 36.54
N ARG A 309 1.58 -7.64 37.69
CA ARG A 309 1.37 -6.30 38.27
C ARG A 309 1.92 -5.19 37.36
N ARG A 310 3.13 -5.35 36.84
CA ARG A 310 3.77 -4.39 35.92
C ARG A 310 3.05 -4.30 34.58
N ASN A 311 2.34 -5.36 34.20
CA ASN A 311 1.65 -5.48 32.92
C ASN A 311 0.13 -5.65 33.10
N HIS A 312 -0.44 -5.06 34.16
CA HIS A 312 -1.85 -5.25 34.55
C HIS A 312 -2.86 -4.92 33.44
N PHE A 313 -2.49 -4.06 32.49
CA PHE A 313 -3.30 -3.72 31.33
C PHE A 313 -3.51 -4.87 30.34
N MET A 314 -2.73 -5.96 30.44
CA MET A 314 -2.94 -7.18 29.64
C MET A 314 -4.26 -7.89 30.00
N GLY A 315 -4.85 -7.60 31.15
CA GLY A 315 -6.21 -8.02 31.54
C GLY A 315 -6.42 -9.52 31.80
N SER A 316 -5.51 -10.39 31.36
CA SER A 316 -5.64 -11.85 31.44
C SER A 316 -4.35 -12.54 31.90
N LEU A 317 -4.45 -13.28 33.01
CA LEU A 317 -3.39 -14.18 33.49
C LEU A 317 -3.10 -15.32 32.50
N THR A 318 -4.11 -15.74 31.74
CA THR A 318 -3.98 -16.78 30.70
C THR A 318 -3.08 -16.29 29.57
N ALA A 319 -3.32 -15.07 29.08
CA ALA A 319 -2.51 -14.46 28.03
C ALA A 319 -1.05 -14.29 28.46
N LEU A 320 -0.81 -13.84 29.70
CA LEU A 320 0.54 -13.76 30.25
C LEU A 320 1.23 -15.14 30.28
N ASN A 321 0.52 -16.18 30.70
CA ASN A 321 1.10 -17.52 30.76
C ASN A 321 1.39 -18.10 29.36
N GLU A 322 0.51 -17.89 28.37
CA GLU A 322 0.76 -18.28 26.97
C GLU A 322 2.04 -17.62 26.43
N MET A 323 2.23 -16.33 26.71
CA MET A 323 3.43 -15.59 26.32
C MET A 323 4.70 -16.14 26.97
N LEU A 324 4.64 -16.42 28.29
CA LEU A 324 5.75 -17.00 29.05
C LEU A 324 6.11 -18.41 28.57
N VAL A 325 5.11 -19.25 28.28
CA VAL A 325 5.32 -20.58 27.68
C VAL A 325 5.99 -20.44 26.32
N GLY A 326 5.58 -19.47 25.50
CA GLY A 326 6.26 -19.18 24.23
C GLY A 326 7.74 -18.85 24.41
N LEU A 327 8.07 -17.96 25.36
CA LEU A 327 9.47 -17.60 25.68
C LEU A 327 10.27 -18.79 26.24
N GLU A 328 9.63 -19.66 27.03
CA GLU A 328 10.24 -20.87 27.58
C GLU A 328 10.54 -21.90 26.48
N VAL A 329 9.60 -22.11 25.55
CA VAL A 329 9.80 -22.96 24.35
C VAL A 329 10.91 -22.42 23.45
N MET A 330 11.03 -21.10 23.33
CA MET A 330 12.14 -20.44 22.62
C MET A 330 13.50 -20.58 23.33
N GLY A 331 13.53 -21.09 24.57
CA GLY A 331 14.75 -21.29 25.34
C GLY A 331 15.39 -19.99 25.85
N VAL A 332 14.66 -18.87 25.84
CA VAL A 332 15.16 -17.56 26.28
C VAL A 332 14.87 -17.27 27.75
N VAL A 333 13.89 -17.96 28.34
CA VAL A 333 13.57 -17.89 29.77
C VAL A 333 13.38 -19.28 30.35
N ARG A 334 13.57 -19.41 31.66
CA ARG A 334 13.20 -20.62 32.43
C ARG A 334 12.28 -20.24 33.58
N LYS A 335 11.32 -21.11 33.89
CA LYS A 335 10.38 -20.92 34.99
C LYS A 335 10.66 -21.94 36.10
N GLU A 336 10.80 -21.47 37.32
CA GLU A 336 10.99 -22.32 38.50
C GLU A 336 9.85 -22.07 39.50
N GLY A 337 9.30 -23.15 40.08
CA GLY A 337 8.20 -23.10 41.07
C GLY A 337 6.88 -23.69 40.57
N ALA A 338 6.09 -24.23 41.50
CA ALA A 338 4.80 -24.86 41.21
C ALA A 338 3.66 -23.82 41.29
N GLY A 339 2.94 -23.63 40.19
CA GLY A 339 1.76 -22.75 40.13
C GLY A 339 2.06 -21.29 39.80
N LEU A 340 1.04 -20.58 39.29
CA LEU A 340 1.16 -19.22 38.73
C LEU A 340 1.50 -18.13 39.75
N ARG A 341 1.26 -18.34 41.04
CA ARG A 341 1.49 -17.34 42.10
C ARG A 341 2.91 -17.38 42.68
N GLU A 342 3.54 -18.55 42.69
CA GLU A 342 4.84 -18.78 43.32
C GLU A 342 5.98 -18.95 42.31
N ALA A 343 5.64 -19.05 41.01
CA ALA A 343 6.64 -19.19 39.97
C ALA A 343 7.50 -17.93 39.79
N ILE A 344 8.80 -18.14 39.69
CA ILE A 344 9.82 -17.15 39.35
C ILE A 344 10.34 -17.46 37.95
N VAL A 345 10.45 -16.42 37.12
CA VAL A 345 10.94 -16.52 35.75
C VAL A 345 12.33 -15.89 35.68
N PHE A 346 13.26 -16.60 35.07
CA PHE A 346 14.65 -16.18 34.90
C PHE A 346 15.01 -16.09 33.41
N ALA A 347 15.85 -15.13 33.03
CA ALA A 347 16.46 -15.10 31.71
C ALA A 347 17.52 -16.20 31.59
N VAL A 348 17.63 -16.82 30.41
CA VAL A 348 18.71 -17.76 30.09
C VAL A 348 19.89 -16.98 29.49
N GLU A 349 21.12 -17.21 29.98
CA GLU A 349 22.31 -16.51 29.49
C GLU A 349 22.48 -16.69 27.96
N GLY A 350 22.55 -15.57 27.23
CA GLY A 350 22.72 -15.56 25.77
C GLY A 350 21.43 -15.63 24.94
N GLY A 351 20.26 -15.79 25.57
CA GLY A 351 18.96 -15.77 24.88
C GLY A 351 18.64 -14.39 24.31
N ARG A 352 18.66 -14.25 22.98
CA ARG A 352 18.11 -13.09 22.27
C ARG A 352 16.99 -13.54 21.37
N LEU A 353 15.90 -12.79 21.31
CA LEU A 353 14.96 -12.88 20.19
C LEU A 353 15.75 -12.53 18.93
N GLY A 354 15.81 -13.44 17.96
CA GLY A 354 16.51 -13.24 16.69
C GLY A 354 16.01 -11.97 15.99
N ARG A 355 16.94 -11.19 15.42
CA ARG A 355 16.64 -9.96 14.68
C ARG A 355 16.11 -10.24 13.28
#